data_AF-A0AAE9U167-F1
#
_entry.id   AF-A0AAE9U167-F1
#
_cell.length_a   1.000
_cell.length_b   1.000
_cell.length_c   1.000
_cell.angle_alpha   90.00
_cell.angle_beta   90.00
_cell.angle_gamma   90.00
#
_symmetry.space_group_name_H-M   'P 1'
#
loop_
_entity.id
_entity.type
_entity.pdbx_description
1 polymer ?
#
loop_
_entity_poly.entity_id
_entity_poly.type
_entity_poly.pdbx_seq_one_letter_code
_entity_poly.pdbx_strand_id
1 'polypeptide(L)'
;MQDYYTPKGKQLTIHERRQIQRWKLEGRSNREIARLLGKAPQTIHNEIKRGLVRQQVRKGKFEAVYSAQHAQLVYQENRKRSVRPIRQRKQDREAIEHYMRQNYSPEMMVKAKRVQVPVSTIYYWIHHGKLSLGKEAMLYPRKAKQARKHASPYFKPAGKSIEQRPR
;
A
#
# COMPACT_ATOMS: atom_id res chain seq x y z
N MET A 1 -33.82 10.70 -1.37
CA MET A 1 -32.59 10.37 -0.61
C MET A 1 -31.41 10.57 -1.55
N GLN A 2 -30.35 11.27 -1.14
CA GLN A 2 -29.12 11.36 -1.94
C GLN A 2 -28.28 10.13 -1.67
N ASP A 3 -28.12 9.29 -2.69
CA ASP A 3 -27.33 8.06 -2.63
C ASP A 3 -25.85 8.43 -2.61
N TYR A 4 -25.26 8.47 -1.41
CA TYR A 4 -23.81 8.61 -1.23
C TYR A 4 -23.13 7.29 -1.59
N TYR A 5 -23.07 6.95 -2.87
CA TYR A 5 -22.31 5.81 -3.34
C TYR A 5 -20.82 6.14 -3.30
N THR A 6 -20.15 5.88 -2.17
CA THR A 6 -18.69 5.77 -2.20
C THR A 6 -18.34 4.46 -2.90
N PRO A 7 -17.69 4.49 -4.08
CA PRO A 7 -17.24 3.28 -4.73
C PRO A 7 -16.32 2.52 -3.78
N LYS A 8 -16.59 1.23 -3.62
CA LYS A 8 -15.82 0.31 -2.78
C LYS A 8 -14.32 0.46 -3.13
N GLY A 9 -13.49 0.81 -2.15
CA GLY A 9 -12.02 0.92 -2.32
C GLY A 9 -11.42 2.32 -2.43
N LYS A 10 -12.19 3.41 -2.43
CA LYS A 10 -11.63 4.78 -2.47
C LYS A 10 -11.39 5.35 -1.07
N GLN A 11 -10.14 5.30 -0.61
CA GLN A 11 -9.69 5.92 0.64
C GLN A 11 -9.55 7.45 0.47
N LEU A 12 -9.62 8.20 1.57
CA LEU A 12 -9.31 9.63 1.54
C LEU A 12 -7.84 9.81 1.15
N THR A 13 -7.63 10.56 0.08
CA THR A 13 -6.32 11.02 -0.39
C THR A 13 -5.83 12.18 0.47
N ILE A 14 -4.52 12.46 0.43
CA ILE A 14 -3.96 13.64 1.12
C ILE A 14 -4.59 14.94 0.65
N HIS A 15 -4.99 15.02 -0.62
CA HIS A 15 -5.67 16.18 -1.19
C HIS A 15 -7.05 16.39 -0.54
N GLU A 16 -7.89 15.34 -0.51
CA GLU A 16 -9.20 15.39 0.15
C GLU A 16 -9.05 15.75 1.65
N ARG A 17 -8.04 15.21 2.34
CA ARG A 17 -7.75 15.57 3.74
C ARG A 17 -7.43 17.06 3.92
N ARG A 18 -6.63 17.65 3.02
CA ARG A 18 -6.33 19.09 3.04
C ARG A 18 -7.57 19.94 2.79
N GLN A 19 -8.47 19.50 1.91
CA GLN A 19 -9.75 20.17 1.69
C GLN A 19 -10.63 20.13 2.94
N ILE A 20 -10.71 18.98 3.63
CA ILE A 20 -11.41 18.85 4.92
C ILE A 20 -10.84 19.85 5.93
N GLN A 21 -9.52 19.96 6.04
CA GLN A 21 -8.89 20.90 6.97
C GLN A 21 -9.27 22.35 6.65
N ARG A 22 -9.18 22.77 5.38
CA ARG A 22 -9.60 24.10 4.95
C ARG A 22 -11.06 24.38 5.30
N TRP A 23 -11.98 23.49 4.95
CA TRP A 23 -13.41 23.68 5.21
C TRP A 23 -13.79 23.64 6.69
N LYS A 24 -13.02 22.91 7.52
CA LYS A 24 -13.20 22.97 8.99
C LYS A 24 -12.76 24.31 9.57
N LEU A 25 -11.73 24.95 9.01
CA LEU A 25 -11.36 26.31 9.37
C LEU A 25 -12.42 27.34 8.91
N GLU A 26 -13.05 27.10 7.77
CA GLU A 26 -14.22 27.89 7.29
C GLU A 26 -15.49 27.67 8.13
N GLY A 27 -15.48 26.79 9.14
CA GLY A 27 -16.64 26.53 10.00
C GLY A 27 -17.71 25.62 9.40
N ARG A 28 -17.44 24.94 8.27
CA ARG A 28 -18.43 24.07 7.61
C ARG A 28 -18.78 22.84 8.44
N SER A 29 -20.03 22.40 8.30
CA SER A 29 -20.52 21.18 8.97
C SER A 29 -19.95 19.92 8.32
N ASN A 30 -19.79 18.84 9.10
CA ASN A 30 -19.27 17.57 8.58
C ASN A 30 -20.14 17.00 7.46
N ARG A 31 -21.46 17.23 7.50
CA ARG A 31 -22.41 16.77 6.47
C ARG A 31 -22.23 17.54 5.15
N GLU A 32 -21.95 18.83 5.23
CA GLU A 32 -21.68 19.65 4.05
C GLU A 32 -20.35 19.27 3.38
N ILE A 33 -19.30 19.09 4.19
CA ILE A 33 -18.00 18.59 3.70
C ILE A 33 -18.16 17.24 2.99
N ALA A 34 -18.99 16.35 3.53
CA ALA A 34 -19.26 15.06 2.93
C ALA A 34 -19.97 15.18 1.57
N ARG A 35 -20.93 16.12 1.45
CA ARG A 35 -21.60 16.45 0.18
C ARG A 35 -20.61 16.96 -0.87
N LEU A 36 -19.70 17.87 -0.50
CA LEU A 36 -18.69 18.41 -1.40
C LEU A 36 -17.72 17.34 -1.93
N LEU A 37 -17.35 16.36 -1.10
CA LEU A 37 -16.44 15.27 -1.47
C LEU A 37 -17.14 14.04 -2.08
N GLY A 38 -18.48 14.03 -2.11
CA GLY A 38 -19.24 12.83 -2.48
C GLY A 38 -18.95 11.64 -1.56
N LYS A 39 -18.80 11.86 -0.25
CA LYS A 39 -18.53 10.81 0.75
C LYS A 39 -19.67 10.70 1.76
N ALA A 40 -19.72 9.60 2.50
CA ALA A 40 -20.62 9.47 3.63
C ALA A 40 -20.22 10.44 4.76
N PRO A 41 -21.17 11.11 5.43
CA PRO A 41 -20.89 11.98 6.58
C PRO A 41 -20.12 11.29 7.70
N GLN A 42 -20.36 9.99 7.89
CA GLN A 42 -19.66 9.18 8.89
C GLN A 42 -18.16 9.05 8.59
N THR A 43 -17.78 8.98 7.32
CA THR A 43 -16.37 8.93 6.91
C THR A 43 -15.63 10.20 7.32
N ILE A 44 -16.25 11.37 7.11
CA ILE A 44 -15.69 12.66 7.49
C ILE A 44 -15.59 12.79 9.02
N HIS A 45 -16.62 12.35 9.76
CA HIS A 45 -16.58 12.34 11.21
C HIS A 45 -15.42 11.48 11.75
N ASN A 46 -15.29 10.25 11.27
CA ASN A 46 -14.23 9.33 11.68
C ASN A 46 -12.84 9.85 11.33
N GLU A 47 -12.69 10.44 10.15
CA GLU A 47 -11.44 11.07 9.71
C GLU A 47 -11.05 12.23 10.64
N ILE A 48 -11.99 13.14 10.93
CA ILE A 48 -11.73 14.27 11.84
C ILE A 48 -11.33 13.75 13.21
N LYS A 49 -12.08 12.79 13.76
CA LYS A 49 -11.79 12.19 15.07
C LYS A 49 -10.37 11.60 15.14
N ARG A 50 -9.88 11.00 14.04
CA ARG A 50 -8.50 10.45 13.95
C ARG A 50 -7.44 11.54 13.79
N GLY A 51 -7.78 12.68 13.20
CA GLY A 51 -6.86 13.77 12.89
C GLY A 51 -6.84 14.92 13.88
N LEU A 52 -7.58 14.83 14.99
CA LEU A 52 -7.59 15.87 16.03
C LEU A 52 -6.27 15.90 16.78
N VAL A 53 -5.63 17.07 16.78
CA VAL A 53 -4.36 17.33 17.48
C VAL A 53 -4.59 18.47 18.46
N ARG A 54 -4.02 18.36 19.67
CA ARG A 54 -3.99 19.47 20.64
C ARG A 54 -2.94 20.47 20.18
N GLN A 55 -3.38 21.62 19.68
CA GLN A 55 -2.50 22.72 19.30
C GLN A 55 -2.59 23.83 20.35
N GLN A 56 -1.44 24.39 20.68
CA GLN A 56 -1.38 25.54 21.57
C GLN A 56 -1.65 26.81 20.77
N VAL A 57 -2.74 27.50 21.09
CA VAL A 57 -3.12 28.75 20.41
C VAL A 57 -2.56 29.96 21.17
N ARG A 58 -2.50 29.87 22.50
CA ARG A 58 -1.92 30.90 23.40
C ARG A 58 -1.19 30.22 24.56
N LYS A 59 -0.37 30.96 25.31
CA LYS A 59 0.28 30.44 26.54
C LYS A 59 -0.79 29.85 27.47
N GLY A 60 -0.74 28.54 27.70
CA GLY A 60 -1.71 27.82 28.54
C GLY A 60 -3.07 27.47 27.89
N LYS A 61 -3.38 27.91 26.66
CA LYS A 61 -4.63 27.56 25.97
C LYS A 61 -4.37 26.57 24.83
N PHE A 62 -4.94 25.38 24.97
CA PHE A 62 -4.88 24.32 23.97
C PHE A 62 -6.24 24.09 23.34
N GLU A 63 -6.28 24.00 22.02
CA GLU A 63 -7.49 23.71 21.26
C GLU A 63 -7.27 22.45 20.41
N ALA A 64 -8.35 21.69 20.23
CA ALA A 64 -8.32 20.49 19.40
C ALA A 64 -8.59 20.88 17.95
N VAL A 65 -7.55 20.90 17.12
CA VAL A 65 -7.61 21.30 15.71
C VAL A 65 -7.36 20.08 14.84
N TYR A 66 -8.14 19.94 13.77
CA TYR A 66 -7.91 18.88 12.79
C TYR A 66 -6.68 19.19 11.93
N SER A 67 -5.74 18.24 11.86
CA SER A 67 -4.55 18.32 11.01
C SER A 67 -4.57 17.23 9.94
N ALA A 68 -4.60 17.64 8.67
CA ALA A 68 -4.60 16.72 7.54
C ALA A 68 -3.31 15.87 7.48
N GLN A 69 -2.17 16.48 7.79
CA GLN A 69 -0.88 15.78 7.81
C GLN A 69 -0.84 14.72 8.91
N HIS A 70 -1.30 15.07 10.11
CA HIS A 70 -1.36 14.10 11.21
C HIS A 70 -2.29 12.93 10.88
N ALA A 71 -3.49 13.22 10.36
CA ALA A 71 -4.44 12.19 9.96
C ALA A 71 -3.87 11.24 8.89
N GLN A 72 -3.11 11.78 7.94
CA GLN A 72 -2.40 10.99 6.92
C GLN A 72 -1.34 10.08 7.56
N LEU A 73 -0.55 10.58 8.50
CA LEU A 73 0.47 9.80 9.21
C LEU A 73 -0.17 8.67 10.02
N VAL A 74 -1.21 8.97 10.80
CA VAL A 74 -1.97 7.97 11.56
C VAL A 74 -2.55 6.90 10.63
N TYR A 75 -3.09 7.31 9.47
CA TYR A 75 -3.58 6.38 8.47
C TYR A 75 -2.46 5.46 7.93
N GLN A 76 -1.29 6.01 7.58
CA GLN A 76 -0.15 5.23 7.09
C GLN A 76 0.38 4.25 8.13
N GLU A 77 0.51 4.67 9.39
CA GLU A 77 0.97 3.80 10.48
C GLU A 77 -0.01 2.65 10.75
N ASN A 78 -1.31 2.95 10.80
CA ASN A 78 -2.33 1.92 10.92
C ASN A 78 -2.35 0.98 9.70
N ARG A 79 -2.10 1.51 8.49
CA ARG A 79 -2.03 0.71 7.27
C ARG A 79 -0.85 -0.26 7.29
N LYS A 80 0.32 0.14 7.83
CA LYS A 80 1.47 -0.75 8.03
C LYS A 80 1.12 -1.92 8.96
N ARG A 81 0.35 -1.66 10.02
CA ARG A 81 -0.09 -2.66 11.01
C ARG A 81 -1.20 -3.59 10.51
N SER A 82 -1.91 -3.20 9.44
CA SER A 82 -2.98 -4.00 8.85
C SER A 82 -2.47 -5.28 8.16
N VAL A 83 -1.18 -5.36 7.85
CA VAL A 83 -0.56 -6.54 7.22
C VAL A 83 0.09 -7.40 8.29
N ARG A 84 -0.07 -8.71 8.18
CA ARG A 84 0.57 -9.67 9.09
C ARG A 84 2.10 -9.48 9.04
N PRO A 85 2.78 -9.28 10.18
CA PRO A 85 4.24 -9.22 10.19
C PRO A 85 4.82 -10.55 9.70
N ILE A 86 5.93 -10.47 8.95
CA ILE A 86 6.63 -11.66 8.49
C ILE A 86 7.27 -12.34 9.71
N ARG A 87 6.98 -13.62 9.92
CA ARG A 87 7.63 -14.42 10.96
C ARG A 87 9.02 -14.84 10.48
N GLN A 88 10.04 -14.06 10.85
CA GLN A 88 11.45 -14.36 10.59
C GLN A 88 12.14 -14.66 11.91
N ARG A 89 12.61 -15.90 12.09
CA ARG A 89 13.51 -16.23 13.21
C ARG A 89 14.91 -15.80 12.82
N LYS A 90 15.65 -15.25 13.77
CA LYS A 90 17.04 -14.80 13.55
C LYS A 90 17.93 -15.96 13.09
N GLN A 91 17.77 -17.14 13.69
CA GLN A 91 18.50 -18.37 13.35
C GLN A 91 18.31 -18.79 11.88
N ASP A 92 17.06 -18.88 11.42
CA ASP A 92 16.75 -19.27 10.04
C ASP A 92 17.34 -18.27 9.04
N ARG A 93 17.26 -16.98 9.37
CA ARG A 93 17.82 -15.90 8.54
C ARG A 93 19.33 -16.03 8.40
N GLU A 94 20.04 -16.18 9.51
CA GLU A 94 21.50 -16.29 9.54
C GLU A 94 21.97 -17.57 8.83
N ALA A 95 21.27 -18.69 9.02
CA ALA A 95 21.56 -19.93 8.33
C ALA A 95 21.43 -19.79 6.81
N ILE A 96 20.35 -19.17 6.33
CA ILE A 96 20.15 -18.91 4.89
C ILE A 96 21.26 -18.01 4.36
N GLU A 97 21.58 -16.91 5.05
CA GLU A 97 22.63 -15.98 4.63
C GLU A 97 24.02 -16.66 4.58
N HIS A 98 24.33 -17.54 5.54
CA HIS A 98 25.56 -18.33 5.55
C HIS A 98 25.67 -19.26 4.32
N TYR A 99 24.63 -20.05 4.05
CA TYR A 99 24.63 -20.98 2.92
C TYR A 99 24.60 -20.27 1.56
N MET A 100 23.99 -19.08 1.48
CA MET A 100 24.00 -18.28 0.25
C MET A 100 25.42 -17.80 -0.09
N ARG A 101 26.23 -17.41 0.91
CA ARG A 101 27.66 -17.07 0.69
C ARG A 101 28.49 -18.26 0.21
N GLN A 102 28.08 -19.47 0.54
CA GLN A 102 28.69 -20.71 0.08
C GLN A 102 28.15 -21.18 -1.28
N ASN A 103 27.41 -20.35 -2.01
CA ASN A 103 26.81 -20.67 -3.31
C ASN A 103 25.79 -21.81 -3.29
N TYR A 104 25.08 -22.05 -2.18
CA TYR A 104 23.96 -23.01 -2.16
C TYR A 104 22.68 -22.40 -2.75
N SER A 105 21.93 -23.19 -3.54
CA SER A 105 20.56 -22.83 -3.93
C SER A 105 19.57 -22.99 -2.76
N PRO A 106 18.51 -22.18 -2.65
CA PRO A 106 17.41 -22.41 -1.71
C PRO A 106 16.83 -23.83 -1.75
N GLU A 107 16.75 -24.48 -2.92
CA GLU A 107 16.30 -25.87 -3.00
C GLU A 107 17.25 -26.84 -2.28
N MET A 108 18.57 -26.61 -2.41
CA MET A 108 19.59 -27.46 -1.79
C MET A 108 19.57 -27.35 -0.27
N MET A 109 19.40 -26.13 0.26
CA MET A 109 19.33 -25.88 1.70
C MET A 109 18.17 -26.64 2.35
N VAL A 110 16.99 -26.62 1.71
CA VAL A 110 15.79 -27.29 2.20
C VAL A 110 15.89 -28.81 2.01
N LYS A 111 16.38 -29.28 0.86
CA LYS A 111 16.58 -30.73 0.60
C LYS A 111 17.56 -31.36 1.58
N ALA A 112 18.63 -30.64 1.94
CA ALA A 112 19.59 -31.07 2.95
C ALA A 112 19.08 -30.92 4.39
N LYS A 113 17.82 -30.48 4.60
CA LYS A 113 17.20 -30.21 5.91
C LYS A 113 18.02 -29.24 6.80
N ARG A 114 18.83 -28.37 6.18
CA ARG A 114 19.69 -27.40 6.88
C ARG A 114 18.91 -26.19 7.39
N VAL A 115 17.74 -25.92 6.83
CA VAL A 115 16.84 -24.82 7.20
C VAL A 115 15.40 -25.35 7.25
N GLN A 116 14.66 -25.03 8.32
CA GLN A 116 13.25 -25.44 8.51
C GLN A 116 12.24 -24.46 7.87
N VAL A 117 12.62 -23.82 6.76
CA VAL A 117 11.80 -22.83 6.06
C VAL A 117 11.52 -23.38 4.66
N PRO A 118 10.27 -23.35 4.17
CA PRO A 118 9.97 -23.85 2.83
C PRO A 118 10.63 -22.97 1.76
N VAL A 119 11.01 -23.58 0.64
CA VAL A 119 11.72 -22.95 -0.49
C VAL A 119 11.00 -21.68 -0.97
N SER A 120 9.68 -21.71 -1.06
CA SER A 120 8.85 -20.56 -1.48
C SER A 120 9.02 -19.35 -0.57
N THR A 121 9.14 -19.56 0.75
CA THR A 121 9.33 -18.49 1.73
C THR A 121 10.75 -17.90 1.66
N ILE A 122 11.75 -18.73 1.38
CA ILE A 122 13.13 -18.26 1.15
C ILE A 122 13.17 -17.33 -0.07
N TYR A 123 12.59 -17.77 -1.19
CA TYR A 123 12.46 -16.91 -2.37
C TYR A 123 11.66 -15.63 -2.09
N TYR A 124 10.56 -15.72 -1.34
CA TYR A 124 9.80 -14.54 -0.92
C TYR A 124 10.67 -13.54 -0.15
N TRP A 125 11.51 -14.00 0.78
CA TRP A 125 12.43 -13.13 1.54
C TRP A 125 13.50 -12.49 0.66
N ILE A 126 14.09 -13.23 -0.28
CA ILE A 126 15.08 -12.71 -1.24
C ILE A 126 14.45 -11.63 -2.12
N HIS A 127 13.28 -11.90 -2.70
CA HIS A 127 12.62 -10.97 -3.63
C HIS A 127 12.14 -9.67 -2.97
N HIS A 128 11.75 -9.72 -1.69
CA HIS A 128 11.27 -8.56 -0.94
C HIS A 128 12.36 -7.88 -0.09
N GLY A 129 13.63 -8.22 -0.32
CA GLY A 129 14.78 -7.59 0.35
C GLY A 129 14.76 -7.76 1.87
N LYS A 130 14.32 -8.93 2.35
CA LYS A 130 14.23 -9.22 3.78
C LYS A 130 15.47 -9.92 4.35
N LEU A 131 16.42 -10.23 3.48
CA LEU A 131 17.74 -10.77 3.81
C LEU A 131 18.79 -9.69 3.53
N SER A 132 19.97 -9.80 4.16
CA SER A 132 21.10 -8.92 3.85
C SER A 132 21.60 -9.13 2.42
N LEU A 133 21.47 -10.36 1.91
CA LEU A 133 21.85 -10.76 0.57
C LEU A 133 20.65 -10.69 -0.38
N GLY A 134 20.84 -9.99 -1.50
CA GLY A 134 19.84 -9.85 -2.55
C GLY A 134 19.88 -10.97 -3.59
N LYS A 135 19.24 -10.73 -4.74
CA LYS A 135 19.22 -11.67 -5.87
C LYS A 135 20.62 -11.96 -6.45
N GLU A 136 21.55 -11.03 -6.26
CA GLU A 136 22.92 -11.09 -6.78
C GLU A 136 23.73 -12.23 -6.17
N ALA A 137 23.46 -12.56 -4.90
CA ALA A 137 24.13 -13.64 -4.20
C ALA A 137 23.50 -15.02 -4.46
N MET A 138 22.49 -15.12 -5.34
CA MET A 138 21.91 -16.41 -5.70
C MET A 138 22.77 -17.09 -6.76
N LEU A 139 23.03 -18.39 -6.58
CA LEU A 139 23.68 -19.22 -7.59
C LEU A 139 22.90 -19.23 -8.92
N TYR A 140 21.56 -19.31 -8.86
CA TYR A 140 20.69 -19.32 -10.03
C TYR A 140 19.62 -18.22 -9.94
N PRO A 141 19.96 -16.98 -10.33
CA PRO A 141 18.99 -15.90 -10.32
C PRO A 141 17.96 -16.13 -11.42
N ARG A 142 16.69 -16.28 -11.02
CA ARG A 142 15.58 -16.42 -11.98
C ARG A 142 15.47 -15.14 -12.79
N LYS A 143 15.72 -15.23 -14.11
CA LYS A 143 15.54 -14.10 -15.04
C LYS A 143 14.09 -13.61 -14.92
N ALA A 144 13.91 -12.30 -14.79
CA ALA A 144 12.58 -11.71 -14.83
C ALA A 144 11.92 -12.11 -16.16
N LYS A 145 10.64 -12.53 -16.11
CA LYS A 145 9.88 -12.69 -17.34
C LYS A 145 9.88 -11.34 -18.06
N GLN A 146 10.25 -11.33 -19.35
CA GLN A 146 10.15 -10.13 -20.16
C GLN A 146 8.71 -9.60 -20.04
N ALA A 147 8.59 -8.28 -19.85
CA ALA A 147 7.27 -7.65 -19.85
C ALA A 147 6.54 -8.06 -21.13
N ARG A 148 5.25 -8.36 -21.01
CA ARG A 148 4.43 -8.60 -22.20
C ARG A 148 4.56 -7.37 -23.09
N LYS A 149 5.07 -7.55 -24.31
CA LYS A 149 5.12 -6.47 -25.29
C LYS A 149 3.69 -5.97 -25.48
N HIS A 150 3.44 -4.69 -25.23
CA HIS A 150 2.19 -4.09 -25.63
C HIS A 150 2.11 -4.12 -27.15
N ALA A 151 0.90 -4.30 -27.70
CA ALA A 151 0.70 -4.19 -29.13
C ALA A 151 1.25 -2.82 -29.59
N SER A 152 2.01 -2.84 -30.68
CA SER A 152 2.53 -1.61 -31.27
C SER A 152 1.37 -0.63 -31.51
N PRO A 153 1.56 0.68 -31.33
CA PRO A 153 0.57 1.68 -31.74
C PRO A 153 0.17 1.56 -33.21
N TYR A 154 1.04 0.97 -34.04
CA TYR A 154 0.82 0.70 -35.46
C TYR A 154 0.16 -0.66 -35.75
N PHE A 155 -0.15 -1.45 -34.71
CA PHE A 155 -0.87 -2.71 -34.89
C PHE A 155 -2.31 -2.38 -35.29
N LYS A 156 -2.70 -2.79 -36.50
CA LYS A 156 -4.05 -2.55 -37.02
C LYS A 156 -5.07 -3.14 -36.03
N PRO A 157 -6.01 -2.36 -35.49
CA PRO A 157 -7.05 -2.91 -34.63
C PRO A 157 -7.84 -3.96 -35.42
N ALA A 158 -8.39 -4.96 -34.72
CA ALA A 158 -9.34 -5.89 -35.32
C ALA A 158 -10.45 -5.06 -36.01
N GLY A 159 -10.82 -5.45 -37.23
CA GLY A 159 -11.78 -4.70 -38.05
C GLY A 159 -13.09 -4.42 -37.29
N LYS A 160 -13.85 -3.43 -37.76
CA LYS A 160 -15.13 -3.04 -37.15
C LYS A 160 -16.04 -4.26 -36.95
N SER A 161 -16.73 -4.30 -35.79
CA SER A 161 -17.75 -5.31 -35.48
C SER A 161 -18.75 -5.41 -36.64
N ILE A 162 -19.31 -6.61 -36.87
CA ILE A 162 -20.24 -6.90 -37.96
C ILE A 162 -21.40 -5.89 -37.97
N GLU A 163 -21.87 -5.47 -36.80
CA GLU A 163 -22.94 -4.48 -36.61
C GLU A 163 -22.61 -3.06 -37.11
N GLN A 164 -21.33 -2.72 -37.24
CA GLN A 164 -20.85 -1.40 -37.67
C GLN A 164 -20.45 -1.35 -39.15
N ARG A 165 -20.74 -2.42 -39.91
CA ARG A 165 -20.50 -2.45 -41.36
C ARG A 165 -21.72 -1.87 -42.08
N PRO A 166 -21.53 -0.99 -43.09
CA PRO A 166 -22.63 -0.54 -43.92
C PRO A 166 -23.25 -1.74 -44.65
N ARG A 167 -24.58 -1.71 -44.76
CA ARG A 167 -25.33 -2.71 -45.55
C ARG A 167 -25.14 -2.48 -47.04
#